data_AF-A0A2T0W4D3-F1
#
_entry.id   AF-A0A2T0W4D3-F1
#
_cell.length_a   1.000
_cell.length_b   1.000
_cell.length_c   1.000
_cell.angle_alpha   90.00
_cell.angle_beta   90.00
_cell.angle_gamma   90.00
#
_symmetry.space_group_name_H-M   'P 1'
#
loop_
_entity.id
_entity.type
_entity.pdbx_description
1 polymer ?
#
loop_
_entity_poly.entity_id
_entity_poly.type
_entity_poly.pdbx_seq_one_letter_code
_entity_poly.pdbx_strand_id
1 'polypeptide(L)'
;MDSIYSFIKSYIPNSNRDPKEDFLTQILAWTLMNVPKFRQEYIRFLVSQINSPNFFELPEEKTIIKTQYANKNGYIDMFIRGESNGFIVEHKIDSAISTDQIDKYKRAISGDFKGTFYTVLITTTHIQHTQQADVKLIWADVYDFLLSIIDEFDSQEKFLLQQLTGYLKQQGLGRMDPVNMDNILGYFPGIQLESKLDVLFGRIVGTDWKTHCQNLGTVPNSTYNPTFHNKRWGRKGIEFFSTWEPGIFAGVIMDGQDHKLEPLDEENGPDFVVILEYDFNKNDNQLMAKRNQYIGSSNFLELKRRIEADPKGFDYIDGLDKSPWRVIVLRKPLMEIFAGTESTEEQVNALRDSIFEGIELLTQG
;
A
#
# COMPACT_ATOMS: atom_id res chain seq x y z
N MET A 1 19.60 26.38 3.80
CA MET A 1 18.45 25.52 3.47
C MET A 1 18.82 24.11 3.87
N ASP A 2 17.98 23.46 4.66
CA ASP A 2 18.09 22.03 4.88
C ASP A 2 17.65 21.29 3.61
N SER A 3 18.32 20.20 3.27
CA SER A 3 17.87 19.33 2.18
C SER A 3 16.47 18.80 2.48
N ILE A 4 15.68 18.50 1.46
CA ILE A 4 14.35 17.88 1.62
C ILE A 4 14.45 16.61 2.50
N TYR A 5 15.52 15.82 2.35
CA TYR A 5 15.76 14.61 3.15
C TYR A 5 16.01 14.92 4.62
N SER A 6 16.78 15.97 4.92
CA SER A 6 17.05 16.41 6.29
C SER A 6 15.78 16.93 6.95
N PHE A 7 14.97 17.70 6.20
CA PHE A 7 13.70 18.23 6.67
C PHE A 7 12.69 17.12 6.96
N ILE A 8 12.49 16.19 6.03
CA ILE A 8 11.61 15.03 6.24
C ILE A 8 12.09 14.17 7.41
N LYS A 9 13.40 13.92 7.55
CA LYS A 9 13.97 13.15 8.67
C LYS A 9 13.87 13.85 10.03
N SER A 10 13.63 15.16 10.07
CA SER A 10 13.43 15.87 11.33
C SER A 10 12.13 15.46 12.04
N TYR A 11 11.23 14.77 11.31
CA TYR A 11 10.08 14.10 11.89
C TYR A 11 10.49 12.91 12.78
N ILE A 12 9.83 12.80 13.92
CA ILE A 12 9.97 11.68 14.85
C ILE A 12 8.74 10.78 14.72
N PRO A 13 8.87 9.58 14.11
CA PRO A 13 7.76 8.64 13.98
C PRO A 13 7.20 8.24 15.34
N ASN A 14 5.88 8.26 15.47
CA ASN A 14 5.17 7.69 16.61
C ASN A 14 4.61 6.32 16.22
N SER A 15 4.87 5.28 17.01
CA SER A 15 4.40 3.90 16.75
C SER A 15 2.88 3.77 16.65
N ASN A 16 2.13 4.76 17.13
CA ASN A 16 0.66 4.78 17.13
C ASN A 16 0.06 5.65 16.02
N ARG A 17 0.86 6.22 15.12
CA ARG A 17 0.41 7.06 13.99
C ARG A 17 0.88 6.49 12.67
N ASP A 18 0.06 6.65 11.63
CA ASP A 18 0.45 6.29 10.27
C ASP A 18 1.50 7.30 9.76
N PRO A 19 2.73 6.86 9.41
CA PRO A 19 3.77 7.75 8.94
C PRO A 19 3.43 8.44 7.62
N LYS A 20 2.48 7.94 6.83
CA LYS A 20 2.08 8.54 5.54
C LYS A 20 1.53 9.95 5.71
N GLU A 21 0.67 10.17 6.72
CA GLU A 21 0.01 11.45 6.98
C GLU A 21 1.04 12.53 7.34
N ASP A 22 1.97 12.17 8.22
CA ASP A 22 3.07 13.04 8.62
C ASP A 22 4.04 13.30 7.46
N PHE A 23 4.41 12.27 6.69
CA PHE A 23 5.31 12.41 5.54
C PHE A 23 4.72 13.34 4.47
N LEU A 24 3.43 13.19 4.14
CA LEU A 24 2.74 14.06 3.19
C LEU A 24 2.70 15.50 3.69
N THR A 25 2.40 15.69 4.98
CA THR A 25 2.44 17.01 5.64
C THR A 25 3.81 17.66 5.49
N GLN A 26 4.90 16.90 5.71
CA GLN A 26 6.26 17.41 5.61
C GLN A 26 6.64 17.78 4.17
N ILE A 27 6.30 16.97 3.18
CA ILE A 27 6.59 17.31 1.77
C ILE A 27 5.82 18.56 1.34
N LEU A 28 4.53 18.66 1.67
CA LEU A 28 3.73 19.84 1.35
C LEU A 28 4.32 21.09 2.00
N ALA A 29 4.62 21.02 3.31
CA ALA A 29 5.20 22.14 4.04
C ALA A 29 6.58 22.55 3.50
N TRP A 30 7.45 21.60 3.20
CA TRP A 30 8.75 21.89 2.60
C TRP A 30 8.59 22.59 1.25
N THR A 31 7.66 22.12 0.40
CA THR A 31 7.40 22.72 -0.90
C THR A 31 6.89 24.15 -0.75
N LEU A 32 5.95 24.41 0.17
CA LEU A 32 5.47 25.76 0.47
C LEU A 32 6.58 26.68 1.00
N MET A 33 7.51 26.16 1.81
CA MET A 33 8.64 26.95 2.32
C MET A 33 9.66 27.31 1.24
N ASN A 34 9.87 26.42 0.25
CA ASN A 34 10.94 26.57 -0.74
C ASN A 34 10.49 27.08 -2.11
N VAL A 35 9.18 27.08 -2.39
CA VAL A 35 8.59 27.59 -3.66
C VAL A 35 7.63 28.72 -3.33
N PRO A 36 8.09 30.00 -3.29
CA PRO A 36 7.27 31.08 -2.75
C PRO A 36 6.06 31.43 -3.61
N LYS A 37 6.17 31.33 -4.94
CA LYS A 37 5.01 31.48 -5.84
C LYS A 37 3.93 30.44 -5.50
N PHE A 38 4.31 29.18 -5.28
CA PHE A 38 3.37 28.11 -4.90
C PHE A 38 2.72 28.39 -3.54
N ARG A 39 3.49 28.89 -2.57
CA ARG A 39 2.96 29.32 -1.27
C ARG A 39 1.82 30.32 -1.41
N GLN A 40 2.00 31.33 -2.27
CA GLN A 40 0.99 32.36 -2.50
C GLN A 40 -0.24 31.80 -3.20
N GLU A 41 -0.06 30.99 -4.25
CA GLU A 41 -1.20 30.36 -4.92
C GLU A 41 -1.96 29.41 -3.99
N TYR A 42 -1.25 28.64 -3.15
CA TYR A 42 -1.89 27.74 -2.19
C TYR A 42 -2.69 28.51 -1.13
N ILE A 43 -2.15 29.62 -0.63
CA ILE A 43 -2.87 30.50 0.30
C ILE A 43 -4.12 31.07 -0.36
N ARG A 44 -4.02 31.58 -1.60
CA ARG A 44 -5.19 32.09 -2.34
C ARG A 44 -6.23 31.01 -2.59
N PHE A 45 -5.78 29.80 -2.92
CA PHE A 45 -6.64 28.64 -3.04
C PHE A 45 -7.38 28.40 -1.72
N LEU A 46 -6.71 28.31 -0.57
CA LEU A 46 -7.38 28.14 0.72
C LEU A 46 -8.36 29.28 1.04
N VAL A 47 -7.99 30.54 0.78
CA VAL A 47 -8.89 31.70 0.98
C VAL A 47 -10.14 31.59 0.13
N SER A 48 -10.00 31.15 -1.13
CA SER A 48 -11.14 30.98 -2.05
C SER A 48 -12.18 29.97 -1.57
N GLN A 49 -11.79 29.07 -0.66
CA GLN A 49 -12.67 28.04 -0.09
C GLN A 49 -13.38 28.49 1.19
N ILE A 50 -13.04 29.67 1.74
CA ILE A 50 -13.69 30.20 2.94
C ILE A 50 -15.04 30.81 2.56
N ASN A 51 -16.10 30.42 3.27
CA ASN A 51 -17.40 31.08 3.14
C ASN A 51 -17.33 32.50 3.72
N SER A 52 -17.54 33.52 2.88
CA SER A 52 -17.47 34.94 3.23
C SER A 52 -16.11 35.36 3.83
N PRO A 53 -15.04 35.38 3.02
CA PRO A 53 -13.73 35.76 3.51
C PRO A 53 -13.72 37.23 3.92
N ASN A 54 -13.23 37.53 5.12
CA ASN A 54 -12.68 38.86 5.37
C ASN A 54 -11.44 39.02 4.48
N PHE A 55 -11.08 40.26 4.14
CA PHE A 55 -9.83 40.52 3.42
C PHE A 55 -8.67 39.80 4.13
N PHE A 56 -8.06 38.84 3.44
CA PHE A 56 -7.02 37.96 3.97
C PHE A 56 -5.87 37.93 2.98
N GLU A 57 -4.79 38.59 3.35
CA GLU A 57 -3.51 38.48 2.64
C GLU A 57 -2.44 38.04 3.62
N LEU A 58 -1.57 37.16 3.15
CA LEU A 58 -0.37 36.73 3.84
C LEU A 58 0.84 37.12 2.98
N PRO A 59 1.46 38.28 3.24
CA PRO A 59 2.65 38.70 2.52
C PRO A 59 3.72 37.62 2.61
N GLU A 60 4.38 37.34 1.49
CA GLU A 60 5.35 36.26 1.37
C GLU A 60 6.45 36.33 2.45
N GLU A 61 7.03 37.52 2.62
CA GLU A 61 8.12 37.79 3.57
C GLU A 61 7.73 37.60 5.04
N LYS A 62 6.42 37.67 5.34
CA LYS A 62 5.87 37.55 6.69
C LYS A 62 5.24 36.20 6.96
N THR A 63 5.17 35.32 5.96
CA THR A 63 4.51 34.03 6.07
C THR A 63 5.44 33.00 6.70
N ILE A 64 5.04 32.50 7.87
CA ILE A 64 5.74 31.45 8.61
C ILE A 64 4.95 30.16 8.49
N ILE A 65 5.61 29.09 8.09
CA ILE A 65 5.04 27.74 8.03
C ILE A 65 5.74 26.89 9.09
N LYS A 66 4.95 26.13 9.85
CA LYS A 66 5.46 25.18 10.84
C LYS A 66 4.66 23.88 10.72
N THR A 67 5.35 22.76 10.73
CA THR A 67 4.73 21.44 10.89
C THR A 67 4.75 21.03 12.35
N GLN A 68 3.81 20.19 12.77
CA GLN A 68 3.76 19.62 14.13
C GLN A 68 3.86 20.69 15.21
N TYR A 69 3.10 21.77 15.02
CA TYR A 69 3.11 22.90 15.93
C TYR A 69 2.50 22.47 17.26
N ALA A 70 3.36 22.31 18.27
CA ALA A 70 2.95 21.98 19.62
C ALA A 70 2.18 23.13 20.27
N ASN A 71 1.02 22.83 20.82
CA ASN A 71 0.25 23.73 21.66
C ASN A 71 -0.22 22.99 22.93
N LYS A 72 -0.94 23.71 23.81
CA LYS A 72 -1.43 23.14 25.09
C LYS A 72 -2.41 21.96 24.93
N ASN A 73 -2.98 21.78 23.74
CA ASN A 73 -4.04 20.83 23.42
C ASN A 73 -3.61 19.75 22.40
N GLY A 74 -2.33 19.69 22.01
CA GLY A 74 -1.82 18.71 21.06
C GLY A 74 -0.86 19.30 20.03
N TYR A 75 -0.76 18.62 18.89
CA TYR A 75 0.11 18.99 17.76
C TYR A 75 -0.75 19.27 16.53
N ILE A 76 -0.67 20.49 16.02
CA ILE A 76 -1.29 20.86 14.74
C ILE A 76 -0.38 20.35 13.62
N ASP A 77 -0.93 19.63 12.65
CA ASP A 77 -0.14 19.04 11.55
C ASP A 77 0.63 20.12 10.78
N MET A 78 -0.05 21.18 10.35
CA MET A 78 0.59 22.34 9.74
C MET A 78 -0.05 23.67 10.16
N PHE A 79 0.78 24.65 10.48
CA PHE A 79 0.37 26.01 10.84
C PHE A 79 1.02 27.01 9.89
N ILE A 80 0.19 27.71 9.11
CA ILE A 80 0.61 28.76 8.17
C ILE A 80 0.15 30.08 8.77
N ARG A 81 1.06 31.00 9.10
CA ARG A 81 0.69 32.26 9.77
C ARG A 81 1.40 33.47 9.21
N GLY A 82 0.72 34.59 9.24
CA GLY A 82 1.28 35.93 9.20
C GLY A 82 1.35 36.52 10.60
N GLU A 83 1.31 37.86 10.68
CA GLU A 83 1.34 38.58 11.95
C GLU A 83 0.02 38.49 12.73
N SER A 84 -1.12 38.60 12.02
CA SER A 84 -2.46 38.70 12.63
C SER A 84 -3.49 37.77 12.00
N ASN A 85 -3.06 36.87 11.11
CA ASN A 85 -3.95 35.95 10.41
C ASN A 85 -3.21 34.68 10.00
N GLY A 86 -3.95 33.61 9.68
CA GLY A 86 -3.34 32.35 9.27
C GLY A 86 -4.31 31.19 9.11
N PHE A 87 -3.74 30.02 8.85
CA PHE A 87 -4.41 28.74 8.73
C PHE A 87 -3.88 27.73 9.73
N ILE A 88 -4.81 27.05 10.39
CA ILE A 88 -4.58 25.86 11.20
C ILE A 88 -5.00 24.69 10.33
N VAL A 89 -4.05 23.90 9.85
CA VAL A 89 -4.27 22.85 8.87
C VAL A 89 -4.10 21.50 9.53
N GLU A 90 -5.16 20.68 9.45
CA GLU A 90 -5.17 19.29 9.86
C GLU A 90 -5.28 18.40 8.61
N HIS A 91 -4.41 17.41 8.51
CA HIS A 91 -4.34 16.47 7.40
C HIS A 91 -4.81 15.10 7.87
N LYS A 92 -5.57 14.39 7.04
CA LYS A 92 -5.98 13.01 7.31
C LYS A 92 -5.88 12.17 6.04
N ILE A 93 -5.27 11.00 6.17
CA ILE A 93 -5.24 9.99 5.10
C ILE A 93 -6.11 8.80 5.54
N ASP A 94 -5.54 7.90 6.35
CA ASP A 94 -6.19 6.67 6.79
C ASP A 94 -6.74 6.77 8.22
N SER A 95 -6.38 7.83 8.95
CA SER A 95 -6.77 8.00 10.35
C SER A 95 -8.13 8.70 10.51
N ALA A 96 -8.87 8.30 11.55
CA ALA A 96 -10.10 8.97 11.93
C ALA A 96 -9.80 10.31 12.62
N ILE A 97 -10.64 11.32 12.40
CA ILE A 97 -10.53 12.60 13.12
C ILE A 97 -10.93 12.38 14.57
N SER A 98 -10.05 12.75 15.51
CA SER A 98 -10.34 12.63 16.94
C SER A 98 -11.37 13.66 17.38
N THR A 99 -12.27 13.32 18.32
CA THR A 99 -13.38 14.20 18.73
C THR A 99 -12.92 15.60 19.18
N ASP A 100 -13.58 16.63 18.65
CA ASP A 100 -13.37 18.06 18.91
C ASP A 100 -11.95 18.58 18.61
N GLN A 101 -11.19 17.90 17.76
CA GLN A 101 -9.80 18.24 17.45
C GLN A 101 -9.65 19.65 16.87
N ILE A 102 -10.46 19.98 15.86
CA ILE A 102 -10.41 21.30 15.21
C ILE A 102 -10.76 22.42 16.20
N ASP A 103 -11.81 22.23 17.01
CA ASP A 103 -12.24 23.21 18.02
C ASP A 103 -11.20 23.38 19.14
N LYS A 104 -10.50 22.32 19.52
CA LYS A 104 -9.40 22.39 20.50
C LYS A 104 -8.24 23.24 19.98
N TYR A 105 -7.90 23.12 18.70
CA TYR A 105 -6.82 23.91 18.10
C TYR A 105 -7.23 25.36 17.91
N LYS A 106 -8.46 25.62 17.45
CA LYS A 106 -8.99 26.99 17.33
C LYS A 106 -8.95 27.74 18.66
N ARG A 107 -9.35 27.07 19.76
CA ARG A 107 -9.28 27.63 21.12
C ARG A 107 -7.84 27.88 21.59
N ALA A 108 -6.92 26.93 21.32
CA ALA A 108 -5.52 27.08 21.71
C ALA A 108 -4.87 28.28 21.01
N ILE A 109 -5.02 28.38 19.69
CA ILE A 109 -4.42 29.47 18.90
C ILE A 109 -5.00 30.83 19.27
N SER A 110 -6.31 30.92 19.55
CA SER A 110 -6.94 32.17 20.01
C SER A 110 -6.38 32.67 21.36
N GLY A 111 -5.81 31.77 22.18
CA GLY A 111 -5.16 32.13 23.44
C GLY A 111 -3.68 32.56 23.27
N ASP A 112 -2.99 32.00 22.28
CA ASP A 112 -1.55 32.23 22.07
C ASP A 112 -1.27 33.37 21.06
N PHE A 113 -2.21 33.66 20.15
CA PHE A 113 -2.05 34.66 19.09
C PHE A 113 -3.26 35.59 19.00
N LYS A 114 -3.00 36.88 18.75
CA LYS A 114 -4.03 37.86 18.38
C LYS A 114 -4.25 37.81 16.88
N GLY A 115 -5.48 37.67 16.42
CA GLY A 115 -5.76 37.63 14.99
C GLY A 115 -6.93 36.76 14.56
N THR A 116 -7.08 36.62 13.25
CA THR A 116 -8.09 35.75 12.61
C THR A 116 -7.43 34.53 12.00
N PHE A 117 -7.70 33.35 12.57
CA PHE A 117 -7.17 32.09 12.10
C PHE A 117 -8.31 31.21 11.59
N TYR A 118 -8.13 30.67 10.39
CA TYR A 118 -9.06 29.76 9.75
C TYR A 118 -8.59 28.32 9.90
N THR A 119 -9.53 27.42 10.12
CA THR A 119 -9.27 25.99 10.22
C THR A 119 -9.45 25.33 8.86
N VAL A 120 -8.47 24.54 8.45
CA VAL A 120 -8.47 23.78 7.20
C VAL A 120 -8.41 22.31 7.56
N LEU A 121 -9.36 21.54 7.05
CA LEU A 121 -9.38 20.10 7.18
C LEU A 121 -9.24 19.48 5.80
N ILE A 122 -8.17 18.72 5.57
CA ILE A 122 -7.93 17.99 4.32
C ILE A 122 -7.98 16.49 4.61
N THR A 123 -8.89 15.77 3.94
CA THR A 123 -9.12 14.34 4.16
C THR A 123 -9.00 13.52 2.88
N THR A 124 -9.03 12.20 2.95
CA THR A 124 -9.10 11.34 1.75
C THR A 124 -10.47 11.42 1.10
N THR A 125 -11.54 11.44 1.91
CA THR A 125 -12.93 11.48 1.42
C THR A 125 -13.78 12.47 2.20
N HIS A 126 -14.89 12.92 1.60
CA HIS A 126 -15.88 13.77 2.28
C HIS A 126 -16.56 13.07 3.47
N ILE A 127 -16.57 11.73 3.52
CA ILE A 127 -17.16 10.99 4.66
C ILE A 127 -16.40 11.31 5.95
N GLN A 128 -15.10 11.62 5.87
CA GLN A 128 -14.29 12.01 7.00
C GLN A 128 -14.53 13.46 7.45
N HIS A 129 -15.33 14.27 6.75
CA HIS A 129 -15.66 15.66 7.15
C HIS A 129 -16.67 15.70 8.31
N THR A 130 -16.37 15.02 9.40
CA THR A 130 -17.23 14.88 10.59
C THR A 130 -17.17 16.07 11.53
N GLN A 131 -16.20 16.97 11.36
CA GLN A 131 -16.03 18.18 12.16
C GLN A 131 -16.25 19.44 11.32
N GLN A 132 -16.68 20.50 12.00
CA GLN A 132 -16.76 21.82 11.39
C GLN A 132 -15.35 22.41 11.27
N ALA A 133 -14.99 22.83 10.07
CA ALA A 133 -13.79 23.59 9.78
C ALA A 133 -14.19 24.72 8.81
N ASP A 134 -13.43 25.82 8.84
CA ASP A 134 -13.69 26.98 7.99
C ASP A 134 -13.46 26.64 6.50
N VAL A 135 -12.53 25.72 6.22
CA VAL A 135 -12.25 25.12 4.91
C VAL A 135 -12.23 23.60 5.05
N LYS A 136 -12.93 22.89 4.15
CA LYS A 136 -12.95 21.43 4.09
C LYS A 136 -12.64 20.98 2.68
N LEU A 137 -11.56 20.24 2.53
CA LEU A 137 -11.07 19.72 1.25
C LEU A 137 -10.88 18.21 1.34
N ILE A 138 -10.87 17.56 0.20
CA ILE A 138 -10.24 16.26 0.02
C ILE A 138 -8.88 16.42 -0.67
N TRP A 139 -7.98 15.45 -0.51
CA TRP A 139 -6.67 15.49 -1.18
C TRP A 139 -6.77 15.59 -2.71
N ALA A 140 -7.83 15.03 -3.30
CA ALA A 140 -8.09 15.19 -4.73
C ALA A 140 -8.32 16.67 -5.13
N ASP A 141 -8.89 17.51 -4.26
CA ASP A 141 -9.04 18.94 -4.52
C ASP A 141 -7.68 19.64 -4.56
N VAL A 142 -6.77 19.27 -3.65
CA VAL A 142 -5.38 19.77 -3.62
C VAL A 142 -4.62 19.31 -4.86
N TYR A 143 -4.81 18.05 -5.26
CA TYR A 143 -4.23 17.49 -6.48
C TYR A 143 -4.70 18.25 -7.73
N ASP A 144 -6.00 18.49 -7.86
CA ASP A 144 -6.58 19.25 -8.97
C ASP A 144 -6.09 20.70 -8.99
N PHE A 145 -6.01 21.34 -7.82
CA PHE A 145 -5.42 22.66 -7.67
C PHE A 145 -3.97 22.67 -8.18
N LEU A 146 -3.13 21.74 -7.73
CA LEU A 146 -1.74 21.64 -8.16
C LEU A 146 -1.61 21.51 -9.68
N LEU A 147 -2.41 20.63 -10.29
CA LEU A 147 -2.42 20.46 -11.75
C LEU A 147 -2.84 21.73 -12.50
N SER A 148 -3.74 22.54 -11.93
CA SER A 148 -4.21 23.75 -12.60
C SER A 148 -3.18 24.88 -12.66
N ILE A 149 -2.18 24.89 -11.76
CA ILE A 149 -1.16 25.95 -11.68
C ILE A 149 0.23 25.50 -12.13
N ILE A 150 0.49 24.20 -12.26
CA ILE A 150 1.85 23.65 -12.39
C ILE A 150 2.62 24.14 -13.63
N ASP A 151 1.91 24.45 -14.70
CA ASP A 151 2.49 24.93 -15.95
C ASP A 151 2.93 26.40 -15.90
N GLU A 152 2.59 27.12 -14.82
CA GLU A 152 3.01 28.50 -14.61
C GLU A 152 4.37 28.63 -13.89
N PHE A 153 5.00 27.52 -13.51
CA PHE A 153 6.25 27.48 -12.75
C PHE A 153 7.46 27.23 -13.66
N ASP A 154 8.64 27.66 -13.23
CA ASP A 154 9.88 27.34 -13.95
C ASP A 154 10.19 25.83 -13.92
N SER A 155 11.17 25.38 -14.69
CA SER A 155 11.48 23.94 -14.81
C SER A 155 11.81 23.25 -13.48
N GLN A 156 12.46 23.95 -12.54
CA GLN A 156 12.88 23.38 -11.28
C GLN A 156 11.71 23.30 -10.29
N GLU A 157 10.95 24.38 -10.17
CA GLU A 157 9.75 24.44 -9.34
C GLU A 157 8.66 23.49 -9.87
N LYS A 158 8.45 23.47 -11.19
CA LYS A 158 7.55 22.54 -11.87
C LYS A 158 7.91 21.09 -11.58
N PHE A 159 9.20 20.74 -11.63
CA PHE A 159 9.65 19.39 -11.26
C PHE A 159 9.26 19.02 -9.83
N LEU A 160 9.44 19.93 -8.86
CA LEU A 160 9.05 19.68 -7.46
C LEU A 160 7.54 19.46 -7.31
N LEU A 161 6.72 20.28 -7.95
CA LEU A 161 5.26 20.13 -7.94
C LEU A 161 4.82 18.84 -8.66
N GLN A 162 5.54 18.40 -9.69
CA GLN A 162 5.30 17.13 -10.37
C GLN A 162 5.62 15.94 -9.46
N GLN A 163 6.67 16.04 -8.63
CA GLN A 163 6.96 15.00 -7.64
C GLN A 163 5.87 14.94 -6.55
N LEU A 164 5.37 16.09 -6.08
CA LEU A 164 4.28 16.14 -5.10
C LEU A 164 2.97 15.54 -5.67
N THR A 165 2.59 15.93 -6.88
CA THR A 165 1.39 15.38 -7.54
C THR A 165 1.54 13.89 -7.88
N GLY A 166 2.72 13.47 -8.32
CA GLY A 166 3.04 12.06 -8.53
C GLY A 166 2.92 11.24 -7.24
N TYR A 167 3.42 11.77 -6.12
CA TYR A 167 3.27 11.14 -4.81
C TYR A 167 1.80 11.05 -4.37
N LEU A 168 1.01 12.12 -4.50
CA LEU A 168 -0.42 12.10 -4.22
C LEU A 168 -1.13 11.00 -5.04
N LYS A 169 -0.86 10.91 -6.33
CA LYS A 169 -1.44 9.86 -7.20
C LYS A 169 -1.04 8.46 -6.74
N GLN A 170 0.24 8.21 -6.46
CA GLN A 170 0.74 6.91 -6.00
C GLN A 170 0.16 6.47 -4.66
N GLN A 171 -0.20 7.43 -3.79
CA GLN A 171 -0.87 7.14 -2.51
C GLN A 171 -2.39 7.02 -2.64
N GLY A 172 -2.96 7.06 -3.85
CA GLY A 172 -4.42 7.04 -4.05
C GLY A 172 -5.14 8.32 -3.64
N LEU A 173 -4.40 9.42 -3.51
CA LEU A 173 -4.88 10.75 -3.08
C LEU A 173 -5.09 11.72 -4.24
N GLY A 174 -4.84 11.29 -5.47
CA GLY A 174 -5.22 12.02 -6.68
C GLY A 174 -6.70 11.84 -7.03
N ARG A 175 -7.09 12.19 -8.26
CA ARG A 175 -8.42 11.79 -8.77
C ARG A 175 -8.51 10.27 -8.76
N MET A 176 -9.55 9.74 -8.15
CA MET A 176 -9.93 8.34 -8.36
C MET A 176 -10.25 8.16 -9.83
N ASP A 177 -9.68 7.10 -10.42
CA ASP A 177 -10.06 6.72 -11.77
C ASP A 177 -11.57 6.42 -11.80
N PRO A 178 -12.30 6.91 -12.82
CA PRO A 178 -13.71 6.62 -12.93
C PRO A 178 -13.91 5.11 -13.09
N VAL A 179 -15.02 4.60 -12.56
CA VAL A 179 -15.45 3.23 -12.86
C VAL A 179 -15.55 3.08 -14.38
N ASN A 180 -14.71 2.22 -14.95
CA ASN A 180 -14.64 2.03 -16.39
C ASN A 180 -15.56 0.88 -16.83
N MET A 181 -15.81 0.78 -18.13
CA MET A 181 -16.71 -0.25 -18.68
C MET A 181 -16.16 -1.66 -18.48
N ASP A 182 -14.85 -1.85 -18.48
CA ASP A 182 -14.22 -3.16 -18.27
C ASP A 182 -14.46 -3.67 -16.84
N ASN A 183 -14.45 -2.77 -15.84
CA ASN A 183 -14.82 -3.12 -14.47
C ASN A 183 -16.27 -3.62 -14.38
N ILE A 184 -17.18 -3.02 -15.13
CA ILE A 184 -18.60 -3.38 -15.14
C ILE A 184 -18.81 -4.72 -15.88
N LEU A 185 -18.24 -4.85 -17.08
CA LEU A 185 -18.38 -6.04 -17.93
C LEU A 185 -17.66 -7.26 -17.33
N GLY A 186 -16.52 -7.06 -16.68
CA GLY A 186 -15.72 -8.11 -16.05
C GLY A 186 -16.29 -8.66 -14.73
N TYR A 187 -17.27 -7.98 -14.10
CA TYR A 187 -17.76 -8.34 -12.77
C TYR A 187 -18.28 -9.79 -12.66
N PHE A 188 -19.26 -10.16 -13.48
CA PHE A 188 -19.82 -11.51 -13.46
C PHE A 188 -18.84 -12.58 -13.96
N PRO A 189 -18.09 -12.38 -15.06
CA PRO A 189 -17.01 -13.29 -15.44
C PRO A 189 -15.99 -13.52 -14.32
N GLY A 190 -15.60 -12.49 -13.57
CA GLY A 190 -14.69 -12.59 -12.43
C GLY A 190 -15.25 -13.47 -11.31
N ILE A 191 -16.52 -13.27 -10.91
CA ILE A 191 -17.20 -14.13 -9.92
C ILE A 191 -17.30 -15.58 -10.41
N GLN A 192 -17.56 -15.78 -11.71
CA GLN A 192 -17.61 -17.12 -12.31
C GLN A 192 -16.23 -17.79 -12.34
N LEU A 193 -15.16 -17.03 -12.56
CA LEU A 193 -13.79 -17.55 -12.47
C LEU A 193 -13.52 -18.07 -11.05
N GLU A 194 -13.87 -17.30 -10.02
CA GLU A 194 -13.66 -17.73 -8.64
C GLU A 194 -14.34 -19.07 -8.33
N SER A 195 -15.58 -19.25 -8.80
CA SER A 195 -16.35 -20.48 -8.56
C SER A 195 -15.84 -21.66 -9.40
N LYS A 196 -15.35 -21.42 -10.63
CA LYS A 196 -14.68 -22.46 -11.43
C LYS A 196 -13.37 -22.92 -10.77
N LEU A 197 -12.59 -22.01 -10.20
CA LEU A 197 -11.38 -22.37 -9.46
C LEU A 197 -11.67 -23.26 -8.26
N ASP A 198 -12.79 -23.06 -7.55
CA ASP A 198 -13.19 -23.97 -6.45
C ASP A 198 -13.41 -25.41 -6.95
N VAL A 199 -14.02 -25.57 -8.13
CA VAL A 199 -14.23 -26.89 -8.74
C VAL A 199 -12.90 -27.52 -9.15
N LEU A 200 -11.98 -26.75 -9.75
CA LEU A 200 -10.68 -27.24 -10.17
C LEU A 200 -9.85 -27.68 -8.95
N PHE A 201 -9.64 -26.82 -7.96
CA PHE A 201 -8.86 -27.16 -6.77
C PHE A 201 -9.52 -28.23 -5.90
N GLY A 202 -10.85 -28.25 -5.82
CA GLY A 202 -11.59 -29.32 -5.14
C GLY A 202 -11.38 -30.71 -5.77
N ARG A 203 -11.10 -30.77 -7.08
CA ARG A 203 -10.71 -32.01 -7.77
C ARG A 203 -9.23 -32.33 -7.60
N ILE A 204 -8.37 -31.32 -7.58
CA ILE A 204 -6.91 -31.47 -7.51
C ILE A 204 -6.46 -31.87 -6.09
N VAL A 205 -7.12 -31.41 -5.03
CA VAL A 205 -6.66 -31.60 -3.65
C VAL A 205 -6.51 -33.05 -3.21
N GLY A 206 -7.34 -33.95 -3.75
CA GLY A 206 -7.29 -35.40 -3.48
C GLY A 206 -6.15 -36.15 -4.18
N THR A 207 -5.29 -35.46 -4.94
CA THR A 207 -4.11 -36.04 -5.58
C THR A 207 -3.17 -36.64 -4.54
N ASP A 208 -2.53 -37.77 -4.87
CA ASP A 208 -1.47 -38.34 -4.03
C ASP A 208 -0.14 -37.58 -4.22
N TRP A 209 -0.06 -36.40 -3.61
CA TRP A 209 1.08 -35.51 -3.81
C TRP A 209 2.42 -36.10 -3.38
N LYS A 210 2.47 -36.98 -2.38
CA LYS A 210 3.74 -37.58 -1.92
C LYS A 210 4.30 -38.58 -2.92
N THR A 211 3.47 -39.23 -3.71
CA THR A 211 3.93 -40.16 -4.75
C THR A 211 4.56 -39.40 -5.92
N HIS A 212 4.00 -38.24 -6.29
CA HIS A 212 4.51 -37.40 -7.38
C HIS A 212 5.64 -36.45 -6.93
N CYS A 213 5.51 -35.84 -5.75
CA CYS A 213 6.48 -34.91 -5.16
C CYS A 213 7.06 -35.51 -3.88
N GLN A 214 7.96 -36.47 -4.02
CA GLN A 214 8.51 -37.25 -2.88
C GLN A 214 9.18 -36.36 -1.81
N ASN A 215 9.79 -35.25 -2.24
CA ASN A 215 10.47 -34.30 -1.35
C ASN A 215 9.50 -33.43 -0.51
N LEU A 216 8.18 -33.50 -0.74
CA LEU A 216 7.22 -32.91 0.22
C LEU A 216 7.35 -33.54 1.61
N GLY A 217 7.76 -34.81 1.68
CA GLY A 217 8.00 -35.51 2.94
C GLY A 217 9.25 -35.02 3.69
N THR A 218 10.13 -34.26 3.05
CA THR A 218 11.40 -33.78 3.63
C THR A 218 11.30 -32.35 4.17
N VAL A 219 10.16 -31.69 4.02
CA VAL A 219 9.92 -30.36 4.58
C VAL A 219 9.90 -30.45 6.11
N PRO A 220 10.80 -29.74 6.82
CA PRO A 220 10.99 -29.92 8.26
C PRO A 220 9.81 -29.38 9.07
N ASN A 221 9.62 -29.90 10.27
CA ASN A 221 8.72 -29.37 11.32
C ASN A 221 7.27 -29.09 10.90
N SER A 222 6.80 -29.68 9.81
CA SER A 222 5.49 -29.39 9.23
C SER A 222 4.66 -30.65 9.06
N THR A 223 3.39 -30.57 9.48
CA THR A 223 2.46 -31.69 9.41
C THR A 223 1.80 -31.68 8.04
N TYR A 224 2.20 -32.62 7.18
CA TYR A 224 1.62 -32.80 5.85
C TYR A 224 0.11 -33.07 5.95
N ASN A 225 -0.68 -32.16 5.39
CA ASN A 225 -2.13 -32.23 5.37
C ASN A 225 -2.66 -31.34 4.23
N PRO A 226 -2.62 -31.83 2.97
CA PRO A 226 -3.13 -31.09 1.82
C PRO A 226 -4.60 -30.72 2.05
N THR A 227 -4.87 -29.43 2.13
CA THR A 227 -6.20 -28.90 2.36
C THR A 227 -6.49 -27.79 1.37
N PHE A 228 -7.65 -27.91 0.73
CA PHE A 228 -8.17 -26.84 -0.10
C PHE A 228 -8.96 -25.91 0.80
N HIS A 229 -8.55 -24.65 0.82
CA HIS A 229 -9.36 -23.58 1.36
C HIS A 229 -9.97 -22.82 0.20
N ASN A 230 -11.25 -22.47 0.33
CA ASN A 230 -11.89 -21.47 -0.53
C ASN A 230 -11.12 -20.11 -0.41
N LYS A 231 -11.72 -19.01 -0.87
CA LYS A 231 -11.06 -17.69 -0.81
C LYS A 231 -10.58 -17.34 0.61
N ARG A 232 -9.26 -17.19 0.78
CA ARG A 232 -8.61 -16.64 1.99
C ARG A 232 -7.62 -15.58 1.53
N TRP A 233 -7.71 -14.37 2.09
CA TRP A 233 -6.76 -13.27 1.85
C TRP A 233 -6.48 -12.96 0.36
N GLY A 234 -7.48 -13.13 -0.50
CA GLY A 234 -7.32 -12.89 -1.95
C GLY A 234 -6.75 -14.06 -2.75
N ARG A 235 -6.43 -15.21 -2.11
CA ARG A 235 -5.96 -16.43 -2.78
C ARG A 235 -6.94 -17.59 -2.73
N LYS A 236 -6.84 -18.51 -3.70
CA LYS A 236 -7.52 -19.82 -3.73
C LYS A 236 -6.51 -20.91 -4.11
N GLY A 237 -6.48 -22.00 -3.36
CA GLY A 237 -5.52 -23.07 -3.63
C GLY A 237 -5.36 -24.05 -2.47
N ILE A 238 -4.30 -24.84 -2.56
CA ILE A 238 -4.02 -25.94 -1.64
C ILE A 238 -2.88 -25.52 -0.70
N GLU A 239 -3.15 -25.63 0.60
CA GLU A 239 -2.13 -25.63 1.65
C GLU A 239 -1.65 -27.06 1.83
N PHE A 240 -0.35 -27.31 1.68
CA PHE A 240 0.20 -28.68 1.78
C PHE A 240 0.46 -29.12 3.22
N PHE A 241 0.52 -28.16 4.15
CA PHE A 241 0.87 -28.39 5.55
C PHE A 241 -0.10 -27.65 6.47
N SER A 242 -0.37 -28.22 7.65
CA SER A 242 -1.24 -27.57 8.65
C SER A 242 -0.55 -26.45 9.43
N THR A 243 0.75 -26.27 9.24
CA THR A 243 1.61 -25.30 9.92
C THR A 243 2.48 -24.60 8.89
N TRP A 244 2.86 -23.35 9.17
CA TRP A 244 3.74 -22.56 8.32
C TRP A 244 5.18 -22.54 8.87
N GLU A 245 5.77 -23.70 9.19
CA GLU A 245 7.14 -23.77 9.77
C GLU A 245 8.07 -24.79 9.05
N PRO A 246 8.30 -24.72 7.71
CA PRO A 246 7.69 -23.84 6.72
C PRO A 246 6.42 -24.42 6.10
N GLY A 247 5.55 -23.56 5.57
CA GLY A 247 4.38 -23.94 4.79
C GLY A 247 4.66 -23.91 3.29
N ILE A 248 3.89 -24.67 2.52
CA ILE A 248 3.84 -24.55 1.06
C ILE A 248 2.38 -24.38 0.66
N PHE A 249 2.12 -23.32 -0.12
CA PHE A 249 0.84 -23.04 -0.76
C PHE A 249 1.01 -23.14 -2.27
N ALA A 250 0.03 -23.71 -2.98
CA ALA A 250 -0.06 -23.61 -4.43
C ALA A 250 -1.48 -23.24 -4.88
N GLY A 251 -1.62 -22.23 -5.72
CA GLY A 251 -2.93 -21.71 -6.07
C GLY A 251 -2.91 -20.47 -6.95
N VAL A 252 -3.98 -19.70 -6.94
CA VAL A 252 -4.15 -18.47 -7.71
C VAL A 252 -4.28 -17.26 -6.77
N ILE A 253 -3.55 -16.18 -7.04
CA ILE A 253 -3.72 -14.88 -6.38
C ILE A 253 -4.69 -14.05 -7.22
N MET A 254 -5.89 -13.83 -6.68
CA MET A 254 -6.95 -13.04 -7.33
C MET A 254 -6.99 -11.61 -6.81
N ASP A 255 -6.51 -11.39 -5.59
CA ASP A 255 -6.29 -10.09 -4.99
C ASP A 255 -4.94 -10.12 -4.25
N GLY A 256 -4.03 -9.30 -4.74
CA GLY A 256 -2.64 -9.25 -4.32
C GLY A 256 -2.37 -8.39 -3.09
N GLN A 257 -3.35 -7.64 -2.55
CA GLN A 257 -3.07 -6.62 -1.53
C GLN A 257 -2.48 -7.20 -0.25
N ASP A 258 -3.12 -8.22 0.34
CA ASP A 258 -2.63 -8.89 1.56
C ASP A 258 -1.29 -9.58 1.29
N HIS A 259 -1.25 -10.27 0.15
CA HIS A 259 -0.07 -10.94 -0.33
C HIS A 259 0.92 -10.01 -1.03
N LYS A 260 0.86 -8.67 -0.92
CA LYS A 260 1.75 -7.69 -1.57
C LYS A 260 2.40 -8.20 -2.87
N LEU A 261 1.57 -8.71 -3.77
CA LEU A 261 1.95 -9.34 -5.03
C LEU A 261 1.07 -8.71 -6.10
N GLU A 262 1.59 -7.70 -6.78
CA GLU A 262 0.93 -7.15 -7.96
C GLU A 262 0.96 -8.20 -9.07
N PRO A 263 -0.10 -8.32 -9.89
CA PRO A 263 -0.12 -9.26 -11.02
C PRO A 263 1.07 -9.01 -11.96
N LEU A 264 1.57 -10.08 -12.59
CA LEU A 264 2.60 -9.97 -13.63
C LEU A 264 2.14 -9.07 -14.78
N ASP A 265 0.89 -9.24 -15.18
CA ASP A 265 0.23 -8.48 -16.23
C ASP A 265 -1.29 -8.47 -15.96
N GLU A 266 -1.82 -7.29 -15.64
CA GLU A 266 -3.25 -7.11 -15.35
C GLU A 266 -4.15 -7.52 -16.53
N GLU A 267 -3.66 -7.42 -17.78
CA GLU A 267 -4.43 -7.79 -18.97
C GLU A 267 -4.55 -9.33 -19.11
N ASN A 268 -3.60 -10.08 -18.56
CA ASN A 268 -3.60 -11.55 -18.57
C ASN A 268 -4.32 -12.18 -17.36
N GLY A 269 -4.91 -11.35 -16.50
CA GLY A 269 -5.68 -11.78 -15.34
C GLY A 269 -4.80 -12.25 -14.17
N PRO A 270 -5.33 -13.11 -13.28
CA PRO A 270 -4.63 -13.46 -12.05
C PRO A 270 -3.44 -14.41 -12.28
N ASP A 271 -2.47 -14.37 -11.37
CA ASP A 271 -1.30 -15.24 -11.41
C ASP A 271 -1.57 -16.56 -10.66
N PHE A 272 -1.08 -17.66 -11.24
CA PHE A 272 -0.83 -18.89 -10.48
C PHE A 272 0.48 -18.75 -9.71
N VAL A 273 0.50 -19.25 -8.48
CA VAL A 273 1.65 -19.17 -7.57
C VAL A 273 1.91 -20.50 -6.86
N VAL A 274 3.18 -20.77 -6.59
CA VAL A 274 3.63 -21.71 -5.55
C VAL A 274 4.52 -20.96 -4.58
N ILE A 275 4.14 -20.93 -3.32
CA ILE A 275 4.74 -20.08 -2.29
C ILE A 275 5.32 -20.96 -1.18
N LEU A 276 6.59 -20.72 -0.85
CA LEU A 276 7.19 -21.16 0.41
C LEU A 276 6.98 -20.07 1.45
N GLU A 277 6.26 -20.39 2.53
CA GLU A 277 5.92 -19.46 3.61
C GLU A 277 6.56 -19.91 4.92
N TYR A 278 6.87 -18.95 5.80
CA TYR A 278 7.30 -19.23 7.16
C TYR A 278 6.61 -18.26 8.10
N ASP A 279 6.00 -18.79 9.15
CA ASP A 279 5.26 -18.02 10.12
C ASP A 279 6.15 -16.96 10.79
N PHE A 280 5.55 -15.80 11.02
CA PHE A 280 6.25 -14.64 11.51
C PHE A 280 5.41 -13.91 12.55
N ASN A 281 5.95 -13.83 13.75
CA ASN A 281 5.45 -13.00 14.82
C ASN A 281 6.62 -12.27 15.48
N LYS A 282 6.67 -10.95 15.32
CA LYS A 282 7.74 -10.08 15.87
C LYS A 282 7.86 -10.14 17.40
N ASN A 283 6.83 -10.61 18.09
CA ASN A 283 6.81 -10.72 19.55
C ASN A 283 7.15 -12.14 20.04
N ASP A 284 7.35 -13.11 19.13
CA ASP A 284 7.72 -14.48 19.47
C ASP A 284 9.19 -14.74 19.10
N ASN A 285 10.06 -14.57 20.10
CA ASN A 285 11.50 -14.75 19.94
C ASN A 285 11.89 -16.17 19.50
N GLN A 286 11.13 -17.20 19.90
CA GLN A 286 11.43 -18.59 19.55
C GLN A 286 11.10 -18.85 18.09
N LEU A 287 9.93 -18.38 17.64
CA LEU A 287 9.53 -18.47 16.24
C LEU A 287 10.49 -17.71 15.32
N MET A 288 10.86 -16.48 15.71
CA MET A 288 11.84 -15.68 14.96
C MET A 288 13.20 -16.37 14.85
N ALA A 289 13.69 -17.00 15.92
CA ALA A 289 14.95 -17.72 15.90
C ALA A 289 14.91 -18.93 14.96
N LYS A 290 13.85 -19.74 15.02
CA LYS A 290 13.64 -20.87 14.10
C LYS A 290 13.60 -20.42 12.64
N ARG A 291 12.83 -19.38 12.34
CA ARG A 291 12.71 -18.81 11.00
C ARG A 291 14.06 -18.32 10.48
N ASN A 292 14.78 -17.55 11.29
CA ASN A 292 16.10 -17.02 10.92
C ASN A 292 17.12 -18.13 10.71
N GLN A 293 17.05 -19.20 11.50
CA GLN A 293 17.88 -20.39 11.30
C GLN A 293 17.54 -21.09 9.99
N TYR A 294 16.26 -21.23 9.65
CA TYR A 294 15.82 -21.85 8.40
C TYR A 294 16.31 -21.05 7.17
N ILE A 295 16.00 -19.76 7.11
CA ILE A 295 16.40 -18.89 5.97
C ILE A 295 17.92 -18.64 5.91
N GLY A 296 18.63 -18.81 7.02
CA GLY A 296 20.09 -18.73 7.09
C GLY A 296 20.80 -20.05 6.81
N SER A 297 20.07 -21.15 6.62
CA SER A 297 20.66 -22.48 6.43
C SER A 297 21.31 -22.62 5.04
N SER A 298 22.37 -23.43 4.95
CA SER A 298 23.05 -23.73 3.68
C SER A 298 22.07 -24.29 2.64
N ASN A 299 21.17 -25.18 3.06
CA ASN A 299 20.19 -25.82 2.19
C ASN A 299 19.22 -24.80 1.59
N PHE A 300 18.74 -23.85 2.40
CA PHE A 300 17.87 -22.79 1.90
C PHE A 300 18.61 -21.83 0.95
N LEU A 301 19.85 -21.45 1.28
CA LEU A 301 20.67 -20.59 0.41
C LEU A 301 21.05 -21.28 -0.90
N GLU A 302 21.16 -22.60 -0.92
CA GLU A 302 21.34 -23.39 -2.13
C GLU A 302 20.06 -23.51 -2.96
N LEU A 303 18.93 -23.79 -2.32
CA LEU A 303 17.60 -23.76 -2.94
C LEU A 303 17.36 -22.43 -3.65
N LYS A 304 17.59 -21.31 -2.96
CA LYS A 304 17.42 -19.97 -3.52
C LYS A 304 18.30 -19.75 -4.76
N ARG A 305 19.61 -20.05 -4.67
CA ARG A 305 20.54 -19.91 -5.80
C ARG A 305 20.15 -20.76 -7.00
N ARG A 306 19.63 -21.98 -6.76
CA ARG A 306 19.20 -22.88 -7.84
C ARG A 306 17.99 -22.31 -8.58
N ILE A 307 16.97 -21.85 -7.85
CA ILE A 307 15.76 -21.26 -8.43
C ILE A 307 16.10 -19.97 -9.18
N GLU A 308 16.95 -19.11 -8.61
CA GLU A 308 17.42 -17.90 -9.29
C GLU A 308 18.15 -18.18 -10.60
N ALA A 309 18.91 -19.28 -10.67
CA ALA A 309 19.64 -19.67 -11.87
C ALA A 309 18.74 -20.30 -12.95
N ASP A 310 17.74 -21.09 -12.55
CA ASP A 310 16.78 -21.72 -13.45
C ASP A 310 15.42 -21.87 -12.76
N PRO A 311 14.51 -20.90 -12.93
CA PRO A 311 13.18 -20.96 -12.34
C PRO A 311 12.21 -21.82 -13.17
N LYS A 312 12.69 -22.49 -14.25
CA LYS A 312 11.90 -23.36 -15.14
C LYS A 312 10.58 -22.75 -15.61
N GLY A 313 10.65 -21.55 -16.16
CA GLY A 313 9.49 -20.86 -16.72
C GLY A 313 8.58 -20.18 -15.70
N PHE A 314 8.92 -20.21 -14.41
CA PHE A 314 8.31 -19.33 -13.41
C PHE A 314 9.05 -17.99 -13.35
N ASP A 315 8.32 -16.92 -13.03
CA ASP A 315 8.88 -15.71 -12.43
C ASP A 315 9.21 -16.00 -10.95
N TYR A 316 10.44 -15.68 -10.55
CA TYR A 316 10.93 -15.88 -9.19
C TYR A 316 10.96 -14.54 -8.44
N ILE A 317 10.35 -14.53 -7.25
CA ILE A 317 10.44 -13.41 -6.32
C ILE A 317 11.04 -13.89 -5.00
N ASP A 318 12.07 -13.17 -4.56
CA ASP A 318 12.48 -13.20 -3.15
C ASP A 318 11.41 -12.53 -2.29
N GLY A 319 10.64 -13.35 -1.58
CA GLY A 319 9.50 -12.89 -0.80
C GLY A 319 9.88 -12.02 0.39
N LEU A 320 11.11 -12.17 0.90
CA LEU A 320 11.57 -11.55 2.14
C LEU A 320 11.61 -10.02 2.06
N ASP A 321 11.85 -9.46 0.88
CA ASP A 321 11.89 -8.03 0.63
C ASP A 321 10.50 -7.39 0.64
N LYS A 322 9.45 -8.18 0.40
CA LYS A 322 8.07 -7.70 0.28
C LYS A 322 7.26 -7.99 1.53
N SER A 323 7.49 -9.16 2.15
CA SER A 323 6.70 -9.63 3.28
C SER A 323 7.50 -10.53 4.22
N PRO A 324 7.31 -10.38 5.54
CA PRO A 324 8.02 -11.22 6.50
C PRO A 324 7.52 -12.68 6.51
N TRP A 325 6.32 -12.98 6.00
CA TRP A 325 5.78 -14.34 5.94
C TRP A 325 6.19 -15.12 4.69
N ARG A 326 6.48 -14.42 3.59
CA ARG A 326 6.79 -15.05 2.30
C ARG A 326 8.29 -15.20 2.14
N VAL A 327 8.72 -16.42 1.87
CA VAL A 327 10.15 -16.73 1.74
C VAL A 327 10.53 -16.81 0.26
N ILE A 328 9.82 -17.63 -0.52
CA ILE A 328 9.99 -17.73 -1.98
C ILE A 328 8.61 -17.71 -2.62
N VAL A 329 8.46 -16.97 -3.71
CA VAL A 329 7.29 -17.04 -4.59
C VAL A 329 7.75 -17.43 -5.98
N LEU A 330 7.15 -18.50 -6.51
CA LEU A 330 7.20 -18.87 -7.92
C LEU A 330 5.84 -18.52 -8.52
N ARG A 331 5.81 -17.82 -9.65
CA ARG A 331 4.53 -17.48 -10.29
C ARG A 331 4.57 -17.50 -11.81
N LYS A 332 3.41 -17.65 -12.44
CA LYS A 332 3.18 -17.47 -13.87
C LYS A 332 1.72 -17.08 -14.13
N PRO A 333 1.40 -16.39 -15.23
CA PRO A 333 0.02 -16.02 -15.53
C PRO A 333 -0.87 -17.26 -15.61
N LEU A 334 -2.04 -17.25 -14.96
CA LEU A 334 -2.97 -18.39 -15.03
C LEU A 334 -3.41 -18.66 -16.47
N MET A 335 -3.52 -17.61 -17.28
CA MET A 335 -3.87 -17.71 -18.69
C MET A 335 -2.91 -18.61 -19.48
N GLU A 336 -1.61 -18.58 -19.17
CA GLU A 336 -0.61 -19.44 -19.82
C GLU A 336 -0.79 -20.92 -19.47
N ILE A 337 -1.19 -21.22 -18.23
CA ILE A 337 -1.47 -22.60 -17.78
C ILE A 337 -2.68 -23.17 -18.53
N PHE A 338 -3.69 -22.34 -18.80
CA PHE A 338 -4.89 -22.77 -19.53
C PHE A 338 -4.79 -22.62 -21.04
N ALA A 339 -3.71 -22.06 -21.56
CA ALA A 339 -3.52 -21.89 -22.99
C ALA A 339 -3.58 -23.25 -23.71
N GLY A 340 -4.46 -23.35 -24.71
CA GLY A 340 -4.66 -24.58 -25.48
C GLY A 340 -5.45 -25.68 -24.76
N THR A 341 -5.98 -25.43 -23.56
CA THR A 341 -6.94 -26.35 -22.93
C THR A 341 -8.34 -26.14 -23.50
N GLU A 342 -9.03 -27.22 -23.86
CA GLU A 342 -10.39 -27.22 -24.42
C GLU A 342 -11.43 -27.78 -23.46
N SER A 343 -11.00 -28.46 -22.39
CA SER A 343 -11.88 -29.06 -21.40
C SER A 343 -11.48 -28.79 -19.94
N THR A 344 -12.45 -28.95 -19.04
CA THR A 344 -12.20 -28.85 -17.58
C THR A 344 -11.18 -29.88 -17.10
N GLU A 345 -11.15 -31.09 -17.67
CA GLU A 345 -10.17 -32.12 -17.28
C GLU A 345 -8.75 -31.72 -17.70
N GLU A 346 -8.58 -31.14 -18.89
CA GLU A 346 -7.29 -30.61 -19.33
C GLU A 346 -6.83 -29.46 -18.43
N GLN A 347 -7.74 -28.57 -18.01
CA GLN A 347 -7.44 -27.51 -17.05
C GLN A 347 -7.04 -28.05 -15.67
N VAL A 348 -7.71 -29.09 -15.18
CA VAL A 348 -7.35 -29.79 -13.93
C VAL A 348 -5.93 -30.36 -14.03
N ASN A 349 -5.62 -31.03 -15.13
CA ASN A 349 -4.30 -31.62 -15.35
C ASN A 349 -3.22 -30.54 -15.46
N ALA A 350 -3.44 -29.49 -16.27
CA ALA A 350 -2.48 -28.40 -16.45
C ALA A 350 -2.16 -27.66 -15.13
N LEU A 351 -3.17 -27.39 -14.31
CA LEU A 351 -2.96 -26.83 -12.97
C LEU A 351 -2.19 -27.79 -12.06
N ARG A 352 -2.59 -29.06 -12.01
CA ARG A 352 -1.91 -30.07 -11.18
C ARG A 352 -0.45 -30.21 -11.56
N ASP A 353 -0.15 -30.26 -12.85
CA ASP A 353 1.21 -30.42 -13.36
C ASP A 353 2.05 -29.16 -13.05
N SER A 354 1.46 -27.96 -13.17
CA SER A 354 2.12 -26.71 -12.73
C SER A 354 2.39 -26.68 -11.21
N ILE A 355 1.51 -27.28 -10.40
CA ILE A 355 1.76 -27.44 -8.95
C ILE A 355 2.91 -28.41 -8.70
N PHE A 356 2.98 -29.54 -9.43
CA PHE A 356 4.09 -30.47 -9.33
C PHE A 356 5.42 -29.79 -9.64
N GLU A 357 5.51 -29.08 -10.76
CA GLU A 357 6.71 -28.34 -11.16
C GLU A 357 7.17 -27.35 -10.07
N GLY A 358 6.25 -26.54 -9.54
CA GLY A 358 6.59 -25.54 -8.53
C GLY A 358 7.00 -26.18 -7.19
N ILE A 359 6.31 -27.24 -6.75
CA ILE A 359 6.70 -27.96 -5.54
C ILE A 359 8.06 -28.63 -5.70
N GLU A 360 8.32 -29.26 -6.85
CA GLU A 360 9.61 -29.85 -7.14
C GLU A 360 10.72 -28.80 -7.08
N LEU A 361 10.53 -27.62 -7.67
CA LEU A 361 11.51 -26.53 -7.57
C LEU A 361 11.79 -26.13 -6.11
N LEU A 362 10.74 -26.02 -5.28
CA LEU A 362 10.85 -25.62 -3.87
C LEU A 362 11.43 -26.70 -2.96
N THR A 363 11.34 -27.97 -3.34
CA THR A 363 11.67 -29.11 -2.47
C THR A 363 12.83 -29.96 -2.98
N GLN A 364 13.30 -29.76 -4.22
CA GLN A 364 14.53 -30.40 -4.69
C GLN A 364 15.69 -30.02 -3.74
N GLY A 365 16.41 -31.02 -3.27
CA GLY A 365 17.65 -30.88 -2.48
C GLY A 365 18.82 -31.08 -3.40
#